data_AF-A0A9D0NV50-F1
#
_entry.id   AF-A0A9D0NV50-F1
#
_cell.length_a   1.000
_cell.length_b   1.000
_cell.length_c   1.000
_cell.angle_alpha   90.00
_cell.angle_beta   90.00
_cell.angle_gamma   90.00
#
_symmetry.space_group_name_H-M   'P 1'
#
loop_
_entity.id
_entity.type
_entity.pdbx_description
1 polymer ?
#
loop_
_entity_poly.entity_id
_entity_poly.type
_entity_poly.pdbx_seq_one_letter_code
_entity_poly.pdbx_strand_id
1 'polypeptide(L)'
;FRKQLDRRLPFLDFAERYFISALHGSGVGDLFEAIQTAYQAAMIKVTTPELTRLLEQAVYEHQPPLVRGRRIKLRYAHQGGQNPPVIVVHGNQTSRLPHTYKRYLANFFRKALRLVGTPIRMEFRTGDNPYAGKRNKLTPGQIRSRKRMLQHVKK
;
A
#
# COMPACT_ATOMS: atom_id res chain seq x y z
N PHE A 1 31.35 -10.95 3.52
CA PHE A 1 30.62 -10.47 2.33
C PHE A 1 29.10 -10.42 2.53
N ARG A 2 28.39 -11.54 2.76
CA ARG A 2 26.90 -11.57 2.93
C ARG A 2 26.36 -10.55 3.96
N LYS A 3 26.88 -10.56 5.19
CA LYS A 3 26.50 -9.60 6.25
C LYS A 3 26.71 -8.13 5.86
N GLN A 4 27.70 -7.83 5.01
CA GLN A 4 27.95 -6.46 4.54
C GLN A 4 26.94 -6.04 3.48
N LEU A 5 26.51 -6.96 2.61
CA LEU A 5 25.43 -6.72 1.64
C LEU A 5 24.11 -6.45 2.36
N ASP A 6 23.74 -7.29 3.35
CA ASP A 6 22.50 -7.08 4.12
C ASP A 6 22.47 -5.73 4.83
N ARG A 7 23.62 -5.29 5.37
CA ARG A 7 23.75 -4.00 6.05
C ARG A 7 23.69 -2.80 5.10
N ARG A 8 24.27 -2.93 3.90
CA ARG A 8 24.42 -1.81 2.96
C ARG A 8 23.29 -1.70 1.94
N LEU A 9 22.62 -2.80 1.62
CA LEU A 9 21.58 -2.88 0.59
C LEU A 9 20.21 -3.37 1.13
N PRO A 10 19.71 -2.87 2.27
CA PRO A 10 18.43 -3.32 2.82
C PRO A 10 17.23 -2.94 1.93
N PHE A 11 17.39 -1.98 1.01
CA PHE A 11 16.35 -1.58 0.06
C PHE A 11 16.19 -2.55 -1.12
N LEU A 12 17.11 -3.49 -1.30
CA LEU A 12 17.06 -4.55 -2.32
C LEU A 12 16.59 -5.88 -1.73
N ASP A 13 15.76 -5.85 -0.69
CA ASP A 13 15.25 -7.06 -0.05
C ASP A 13 14.39 -7.95 -0.98
N PHE A 14 13.88 -7.39 -2.08
CA PHE A 14 13.15 -8.10 -3.13
C PHE A 14 14.06 -8.78 -4.15
N ALA A 15 15.34 -8.41 -4.22
CA ALA A 15 16.28 -8.91 -5.22
C ALA A 15 16.99 -10.16 -4.70
N GLU A 16 16.92 -11.24 -5.49
CA GLU A 16 17.71 -12.43 -5.22
C GLU A 16 19.19 -12.19 -5.45
N ARG A 17 20.03 -12.99 -4.77
CA ARG A 17 21.47 -12.81 -4.75
C ARG A 17 22.15 -14.07 -5.23
N TYR A 18 22.86 -13.94 -6.34
CA TYR A 18 23.63 -15.01 -6.95
C TYR A 18 25.12 -14.66 -6.83
N PHE A 19 25.93 -15.64 -6.39
CA PHE A 19 27.38 -15.50 -6.34
C PHE A 19 27.96 -16.25 -7.53
N ILE A 20 28.47 -15.49 -8.50
CA ILE A 20 28.95 -16.03 -9.77
C ILE A 20 30.45 -15.80 -9.95
N SER A 21 31.05 -16.58 -10.84
CA SER A 21 32.40 -16.36 -11.35
C SER A 21 32.36 -16.37 -12.86
N ALA A 22 32.43 -15.18 -13.48
CA ALA A 22 32.40 -15.05 -14.93
C ALA A 22 33.59 -15.74 -15.61
N LEU A 23 34.77 -15.72 -14.98
CA LEU A 23 35.98 -16.36 -15.50
C LEU A 23 35.86 -17.90 -15.54
N HIS A 24 35.21 -18.48 -14.54
CA HIS A 24 35.12 -19.94 -14.38
C HIS A 24 33.75 -20.50 -14.82
N GLY A 25 32.83 -19.65 -15.29
CA GLY A 25 31.47 -20.02 -15.68
C GLY A 25 30.53 -20.43 -14.53
N SER A 26 30.99 -20.46 -13.28
CA SER A 26 30.21 -20.92 -12.13
C SER A 26 29.03 -19.98 -11.83
N GLY A 27 27.82 -20.52 -11.72
CA GLY A 27 26.60 -19.79 -11.37
C GLY A 27 26.01 -18.92 -12.50
N VAL A 28 26.59 -18.96 -13.71
CA VAL A 28 26.08 -18.18 -14.86
C VAL A 28 24.80 -18.79 -15.44
N GLY A 29 24.64 -20.11 -15.39
CA GLY A 29 23.39 -20.78 -15.80
C GLY A 29 22.19 -20.37 -14.95
N ASP A 30 22.35 -20.43 -13.62
CA ASP A 30 21.32 -20.07 -12.63
C ASP A 30 20.82 -18.63 -12.81
N LEU A 31 21.68 -17.73 -13.31
CA LEU A 31 21.34 -16.33 -13.55
C LEU A 31 20.24 -16.19 -14.62
N PHE A 32 20.25 -17.01 -15.67
CA PHE A 32 19.25 -16.94 -16.73
C PHE A 32 17.87 -17.36 -16.24
N GLU A 33 17.81 -18.39 -15.39
CA GLU A 33 16.56 -18.81 -14.74
C GLU A 33 16.03 -17.70 -13.84
N ALA A 34 16.89 -17.12 -12.99
CA ALA A 34 16.53 -16.03 -12.10
C ALA A 34 15.97 -14.80 -12.84
N ILE A 35 16.57 -14.45 -13.99
CA ILE A 35 16.10 -13.35 -14.84
C ILE A 35 14.68 -13.63 -15.34
N GLN A 36 14.39 -14.85 -15.79
CA GLN A 36 13.06 -15.22 -16.27
C GLN A 36 12.03 -15.17 -15.13
N THR A 37 12.36 -15.69 -13.95
CA THR A 37 11.49 -15.62 -12.77
C THR A 37 11.20 -14.18 -12.36
N ALA A 38 12.23 -13.32 -12.32
CA ALA A 38 12.08 -11.91 -12.01
C ALA A 38 11.21 -11.16 -13.03
N TYR A 39 11.37 -11.48 -14.32
CA TYR A 39 10.58 -10.90 -15.40
C TYR A 39 9.10 -11.33 -15.32
N GLN A 40 8.83 -12.61 -15.08
CA GLN A 40 7.47 -13.12 -14.89
C GLN A 40 6.79 -12.45 -13.69
N ALA A 41 7.50 -12.30 -12.57
CA ALA A 41 7.00 -11.57 -11.40
C ALA A 41 6.73 -10.09 -11.72
N ALA A 42 7.59 -9.44 -12.50
CA ALA A 42 7.42 -8.03 -12.90
C ALA A 42 6.22 -7.81 -13.83
N MET A 43 5.86 -8.81 -14.63
CA MET A 43 4.78 -8.77 -15.62
C MET A 43 3.48 -9.45 -15.15
N ILE A 44 3.39 -9.83 -13.88
CA ILE A 44 2.22 -10.53 -13.33
C ILE A 44 0.92 -9.76 -13.60
N LYS A 45 -0.13 -10.50 -13.96
CA LYS A 45 -1.51 -9.99 -14.10
C LYS A 45 -2.33 -10.51 -12.93
N VAL A 46 -2.88 -9.59 -12.14
CA VAL A 46 -3.69 -9.94 -10.97
C VAL A 46 -5.05 -9.26 -11.09
N THR A 47 -6.11 -10.01 -10.83
CA THR A 47 -7.47 -9.47 -10.97
C THR A 47 -7.80 -8.51 -9.83
N THR A 48 -8.63 -7.50 -10.09
CA THR A 48 -9.11 -6.54 -9.07
C THR A 48 -9.76 -7.21 -7.85
N PRO A 49 -10.61 -8.25 -7.98
CA PRO A 49 -11.18 -8.95 -6.83
C PRO A 49 -10.12 -9.63 -5.96
N GLU A 50 -9.11 -10.24 -6.57
CA GLU A 50 -8.01 -10.88 -5.86
C GLU A 50 -7.17 -9.87 -5.08
N LEU A 51 -6.77 -8.76 -5.71
CA LEU A 51 -6.06 -7.67 -5.04
C LEU A 51 -6.88 -7.06 -3.90
N THR A 52 -8.20 -6.97 -4.07
CA THR A 52 -9.08 -6.43 -3.03
C THR A 52 -9.21 -7.40 -1.85
N ARG A 53 -9.30 -8.71 -2.08
CA ARG A 53 -9.28 -9.72 -1.00
C ARG A 53 -7.97 -9.68 -0.22
N LEU A 54 -6.84 -9.57 -0.92
CA LEU A 54 -5.53 -9.43 -0.27
C LEU A 54 -5.45 -8.14 0.55
N LEU A 55 -6.00 -7.04 0.05
CA LEU A 55 -6.08 -5.78 0.80
C LEU A 55 -6.89 -5.94 2.09
N GLU A 56 -8.05 -6.59 2.01
CA GLU A 56 -8.91 -6.84 3.18
C GLU A 56 -8.21 -7.70 4.22
N GLN A 57 -7.50 -8.74 3.81
CA GLN A 57 -6.66 -9.58 4.69
C GLN A 57 -5.57 -8.75 5.39
N ALA A 58 -4.83 -7.92 4.64
CA ALA A 58 -3.80 -7.06 5.21
C ALA A 58 -4.38 -6.09 6.25
N VAL A 59 -5.53 -5.47 5.94
CA VAL A 59 -6.22 -4.54 6.87
C VAL A 59 -6.75 -5.26 8.10
N TYR A 60 -7.17 -6.52 7.96
CA TYR A 60 -7.62 -7.36 9.08
C TYR A 60 -6.47 -7.70 10.02
N GLU A 61 -5.32 -8.13 9.49
CA GLU A 61 -4.12 -8.45 10.27
C GLU A 61 -3.54 -7.21 10.97
N HIS A 62 -3.45 -6.10 10.24
CA HIS A 62 -2.90 -4.85 10.76
C HIS A 62 -3.78 -3.67 10.37
N GLN A 63 -4.51 -3.14 11.34
CA GLN A 63 -5.48 -2.07 11.09
C GLN A 63 -4.79 -0.73 10.77
N PRO A 64 -5.34 0.06 9.83
CA PRO A 64 -4.86 1.41 9.57
C PRO A 64 -4.96 2.31 10.80
N PRO A 65 -3.99 3.22 10.99
CA PRO A 65 -3.99 4.16 12.11
C PRO A 65 -5.16 5.15 12.03
N LEU A 66 -5.52 5.68 13.19
CA LEU A 66 -6.49 6.76 13.31
C LEU A 66 -5.81 8.09 12.99
N VAL A 67 -6.45 8.91 12.15
CA VAL A 67 -5.99 10.27 11.86
C VAL A 67 -7.11 11.24 12.24
N ARG A 68 -6.82 12.13 13.20
CA ARG A 68 -7.78 13.12 13.74
C ARG A 68 -9.10 12.48 14.20
N GLY A 69 -9.01 11.37 14.94
CA GLY A 69 -10.15 10.64 15.48
C GLY A 69 -10.95 9.83 14.45
N ARG A 70 -10.52 9.77 13.19
CA ARG A 70 -11.19 8.99 12.13
C ARG A 70 -10.24 7.94 11.56
N ARG A 71 -10.74 6.72 11.36
CA ARG A 71 -9.98 5.65 10.73
C ARG A 71 -9.89 5.87 9.22
N ILE A 72 -8.70 5.64 8.66
CA ILE A 72 -8.49 5.59 7.20
C ILE A 72 -9.21 4.34 6.68
N LYS A 73 -10.06 4.50 5.67
CA LYS A 73 -10.78 3.36 5.05
C LYS A 73 -10.18 3.07 3.69
N LEU A 74 -9.54 1.91 3.55
CA LEU A 74 -9.11 1.37 2.26
C LEU A 74 -10.27 0.51 1.72
N ARG A 75 -10.72 0.78 0.50
CA ARG A 75 -11.97 0.21 -0.05
C ARG A 75 -11.72 -0.92 -1.03
N TYR A 76 -10.84 -0.71 -1.99
CA TYR A 76 -10.49 -1.71 -2.99
C TYR A 76 -9.11 -1.41 -3.58
N ALA A 77 -8.52 -2.40 -4.24
CA ALA A 77 -7.25 -2.28 -4.93
C ALA A 77 -7.39 -2.82 -6.36
N HIS A 78 -6.70 -2.18 -7.31
CA HIS A 78 -6.60 -2.67 -8.68
C HIS A 78 -5.15 -2.53 -9.19
N GLN A 79 -4.84 -3.26 -10.26
CA GLN A 79 -3.55 -3.17 -10.92
C GLN A 79 -3.52 -1.92 -11.81
N GLY A 80 -2.60 -1.00 -11.52
CA GLY A 80 -2.39 0.23 -12.29
C GLY A 80 -1.36 0.11 -13.41
N GLY A 81 -0.51 -0.92 -13.37
CA GLY A 81 0.58 -1.09 -14.34
C GLY A 81 1.42 -2.34 -14.06
N GLN A 82 2.36 -2.60 -14.97
CA GLN A 82 3.31 -3.71 -14.94
C GLN A 82 4.74 -3.20 -15.13
N ASN A 83 5.70 -3.99 -14.67
CA ASN A 83 7.14 -3.74 -14.78
C ASN A 83 7.60 -2.33 -14.32
N PRO A 84 7.63 -2.06 -13.01
CA PRO A 84 7.25 -2.94 -11.90
C PRO A 84 5.73 -2.99 -11.67
N PRO A 85 5.19 -4.06 -11.04
CA PRO A 85 3.77 -4.13 -10.70
C PRO A 85 3.33 -2.92 -9.86
N VAL A 86 2.33 -2.19 -10.37
CA VAL A 86 1.74 -1.05 -9.68
C VAL A 86 0.39 -1.44 -9.11
N ILE A 87 0.21 -1.32 -7.80
CA ILE A 87 -1.06 -1.56 -7.11
C ILE A 87 -1.62 -0.22 -6.64
N VAL A 88 -2.80 0.13 -7.13
CA VAL A 88 -3.48 1.37 -6.79
C VAL A 88 -4.60 1.06 -5.79
N VAL A 89 -4.47 1.62 -4.59
CA VAL A 89 -5.45 1.46 -3.50
C VAL A 89 -6.35 2.70 -3.43
N HIS A 90 -7.66 2.46 -3.51
CA HIS A 90 -8.67 3.50 -3.38
C HIS A 90 -9.28 3.50 -1.98
N GLY A 91 -9.58 4.69 -1.47
CA GLY A 91 -10.20 4.80 -0.16
C GLY A 91 -10.46 6.24 0.29
N ASN A 92 -10.73 6.38 1.58
CA ASN A 92 -10.93 7.67 2.23
C ASN A 92 -9.69 8.03 3.04
N GLN A 93 -9.22 9.27 2.90
CA GLN A 93 -8.06 9.80 3.62
C GLN A 93 -6.77 9.00 3.35
N THR A 94 -6.64 8.37 2.19
CA THR A 94 -5.48 7.55 1.83
C THR A 94 -4.20 8.37 1.69
N SER A 95 -4.34 9.67 1.40
CA SER A 95 -3.23 10.63 1.41
C SER A 95 -2.58 10.82 2.80
N ARG A 96 -3.32 10.52 3.88
CA ARG A 96 -2.85 10.63 5.28
C ARG A 96 -2.25 9.34 5.81
N LEU A 97 -2.13 8.31 4.97
CA LEU A 97 -1.56 7.03 5.37
C LEU A 97 -0.05 7.18 5.64
N PRO A 98 0.45 6.84 6.84
CA PRO A 98 1.87 6.93 7.14
C PRO A 98 2.71 6.07 6.20
N HIS A 99 3.94 6.51 5.92
CA HIS A 99 4.86 5.79 5.04
C HIS A 99 5.19 4.37 5.57
N THR A 100 5.21 4.19 6.89
CA THR A 100 5.37 2.87 7.53
C THR A 100 4.27 1.89 7.12
N TYR A 101 3.01 2.34 7.12
CA TYR A 101 1.88 1.50 6.72
C TYR A 101 1.87 1.25 5.20
N LYS A 102 2.29 2.23 4.39
CA LYS A 102 2.50 2.02 2.93
C LYS A 102 3.53 0.92 2.67
N ARG A 103 4.65 0.93 3.41
CA ARG A 103 5.69 -0.11 3.34
C ARG A 103 5.17 -1.48 3.78
N TYR A 104 4.38 -1.51 4.86
CA TYR A 104 3.72 -2.73 5.33
C TYR A 104 2.86 -3.35 4.22
N LEU A 105 1.97 -2.57 3.60
CA LEU A 105 1.12 -3.05 2.51
C LEU A 105 1.96 -3.55 1.33
N ALA A 106 2.99 -2.80 0.91
CA ALA A 106 3.85 -3.21 -0.21
C ALA A 106 4.53 -4.56 0.07
N ASN A 107 5.03 -4.75 1.30
CA ASN A 107 5.62 -6.01 1.73
C ASN A 107 4.60 -7.15 1.85
N PHE A 108 3.38 -6.85 2.29
CA PHE A 108 2.29 -7.82 2.36
C PHE A 108 1.93 -8.33 0.96
N PHE A 109 1.67 -7.43 0.02
CA PHE A 109 1.36 -7.79 -1.38
C PHE A 109 2.51 -8.57 -2.02
N ARG A 110 3.77 -8.16 -1.79
CA ARG A 110 4.94 -8.87 -2.32
C ARG A 110 4.96 -10.33 -1.86
N LYS A 111 4.74 -10.57 -0.57
CA LYS A 111 4.72 -11.91 0.02
C LYS A 111 3.52 -12.72 -0.47
N ALA A 112 2.33 -12.12 -0.47
CA ALA A 112 1.09 -12.79 -0.87
C ALA A 112 1.12 -13.23 -2.35
N LEU A 113 1.63 -12.37 -3.23
CA LEU A 113 1.78 -12.64 -4.66
C LEU A 113 3.07 -13.40 -5.01
N ARG A 114 3.90 -13.74 -4.00
CA ARG A 114 5.18 -14.43 -4.17
C ARG A 114 6.09 -13.79 -5.21
N LEU A 115 6.14 -12.45 -5.23
CA LEU A 115 6.94 -11.72 -6.20
C LEU A 115 8.41 -11.75 -5.80
N VAL A 116 9.24 -12.14 -6.77
CA VAL A 116 10.69 -12.28 -6.64
C VAL A 116 11.35 -11.38 -7.68
N GLY A 117 12.44 -10.69 -7.32
CA GLY A 117 13.22 -9.88 -8.25
C GLY A 117 12.59 -8.54 -8.66
N THR A 118 11.35 -8.25 -8.27
CA THR A 118 10.66 -6.99 -8.60
C THR A 118 10.10 -6.30 -7.36
N PRO A 119 10.25 -4.97 -7.22
CA PRO A 119 9.57 -4.22 -6.17
C PRO A 119 8.10 -3.99 -6.55
N ILE A 120 7.22 -3.84 -5.55
CA ILE A 120 5.85 -3.37 -5.77
C ILE A 120 5.82 -1.85 -5.60
N ARG A 121 5.24 -1.16 -6.59
CA ARG A 121 4.89 0.27 -6.45
C ARG A 121 3.45 0.39 -5.98
N MET A 122 3.24 1.16 -4.93
CA MET A 122 1.90 1.41 -4.40
C MET A 122 1.49 2.86 -4.60
N GLU A 123 0.32 3.05 -5.18
CA GLU A 123 -0.35 4.35 -5.26
C GLU A 123 -1.60 4.37 -4.39
N PHE A 124 -1.89 5.53 -3.82
CA PHE A 124 -3.01 5.72 -2.92
C PHE A 124 -3.87 6.87 -3.42
N ARG A 125 -5.08 6.56 -3.86
CA ARG A 125 -6.03 7.55 -4.40
C ARG A 125 -7.14 7.80 -3.39
N THR A 126 -7.39 9.06 -3.10
CA THR A 126 -8.56 9.50 -2.32
C THR A 126 -9.57 10.06 -3.31
N GLY A 127 -10.82 9.65 -3.21
CA GLY A 127 -11.88 10.21 -4.05
C GLY A 127 -12.19 11.67 -3.68
N ASP A 128 -12.70 12.42 -4.65
CA ASP A 128 -13.12 13.80 -4.42
C ASP A 128 -14.31 13.85 -3.48
N ASN A 129 -14.28 14.80 -2.54
CA ASN A 129 -15.39 15.02 -1.61
C ASN A 129 -16.34 16.09 -2.20
N PRO A 130 -17.55 15.73 -2.66
CA PRO A 130 -18.49 16.68 -3.29
C PRO A 130 -19.05 17.75 -2.32
N TYR A 131 -18.75 17.61 -1.02
CA TYR A 131 -19.10 18.58 0.02
C TYR A 131 -17.91 19.43 0.47
N ALA A 132 -16.73 19.27 -0.13
CA ALA A 132 -15.59 20.14 0.17
C ALA A 132 -15.95 21.61 -0.12
N GLY A 133 -15.71 22.50 0.84
CA GLY A 133 -16.04 23.93 0.73
C GLY A 133 -17.50 24.30 0.97
N LYS A 134 -18.44 23.34 1.00
CA LYS A 134 -19.85 23.62 1.33
C LYS A 134 -20.02 23.74 2.85
N ARG A 135 -20.32 24.94 3.35
CA ARG A 135 -20.73 25.12 4.76
C ARG A 135 -22.12 24.53 4.95
N ASN A 136 -22.25 23.58 5.89
CA ASN A 136 -23.55 23.07 6.29
C ASN A 136 -24.33 24.20 7.00
N LYS A 137 -25.31 24.79 6.32
CA LYS A 137 -26.19 25.79 6.92
C LYS A 137 -27.12 25.04 7.88
N LEU A 138 -26.96 25.27 9.18
CA LEU A 138 -27.83 24.68 10.20
C LEU A 138 -29.28 25.07 9.91
N THR A 139 -30.19 24.11 9.99
CA THR A 139 -31.62 24.41 9.86
C THR A 139 -32.08 25.26 11.05
N PRO A 140 -33.17 26.04 10.93
CA PRO A 140 -33.71 26.81 12.05
C PRO A 140 -33.97 25.96 13.30
N GLY A 141 -34.39 24.70 13.13
CA GLY A 141 -34.53 23.73 14.22
C GLY A 141 -33.20 23.37 14.89
N GLN A 142 -32.15 23.10 14.11
CA GLN A 142 -30.82 22.78 14.64
C GLN A 142 -30.19 23.97 15.39
N ILE A 143 -30.42 25.20 14.91
CA ILE A 143 -29.98 26.42 15.60
C ILE A 143 -30.65 26.53 16.97
N ARG A 144 -31.97 26.29 17.05
CA ARG A 144 -32.72 26.30 18.32
C ARG A 144 -32.21 25.24 19.29
N SER A 145 -32.00 24.00 18.83
CA SER A 145 -31.47 22.92 19.66
C SER A 145 -30.07 23.22 20.18
N ARG A 146 -29.18 23.75 19.33
CA ARG A 146 -27.82 24.15 19.73
C ARG A 146 -27.84 25.27 20.77
N LYS A 147 -28.71 26.26 20.62
CA LYS A 147 -28.86 27.37 21.56
C LYS A 147 -29.33 26.89 22.93
N ARG A 148 -30.30 25.95 22.98
CA ARG A 148 -30.77 25.32 24.23
C ARG A 148 -29.66 24.52 24.93
N MET A 149 -28.88 23.75 24.16
CA MET A 149 -27.76 22.97 24.70
C MET A 149 -26.69 23.86 25.34
N LEU A 150 -26.31 24.96 24.67
CA LEU A 150 -25.32 25.90 25.17
C LEU A 150 -25.75 26.64 26.45
N GLN A 151 -27.06 26.82 26.65
CA GLN A 151 -27.59 27.42 27.88
C GLN A 151 -27.42 26.49 29.11
N HIS A 152 -27.51 25.17 28.92
CA HIS A 152 -27.34 24.20 30.00
C HIS A 152 -25.88 23.99 30.42
N VAL A 153 -24.93 24.18 29.51
CA VAL A 153 -23.49 23.99 29.79
C VAL A 153 -22.84 25.21 30.46
N LYS A 154 -23.51 26.37 30.46
CA LYS A 154 -23.01 27.63 31.03
C LYS A 154 -23.42 27.88 32.51
N LYS A 155 -23.99 26.87 33.19
CA LYS A 155 -24.25 26.88 34.63
C LYS A 155 -23.21 26.02 35.32
#